data_AF-A0A1Y2DCD0-F1
#
_entry.id   AF-A0A1Y2DCD0-F1
#
_cell.length_a   1.000
_cell.length_b   1.000
_cell.length_c   1.000
_cell.angle_alpha   90.00
_cell.angle_beta   90.00
_cell.angle_gamma   90.00
#
_symmetry.space_group_name_H-M   'P 1'
#
loop_
_entity.id
_entity.type
_entity.pdbx_description
1 polymer ?
#
loop_
_entity_poly.entity_id
_entity_poly.type
_entity_poly.pdbx_seq_one_letter_code
_entity_poly.pdbx_strand_id
1 'polypeptide(L)'
;MPHSLELDGLHFPAFADLPPHGDAPLRGWVLLGVVFQDTSLLSRSVYWCRDREGKQFTVALYFDNGVPKPKIAVGNTLCLENATTHYFLDGQVGVRVEEPESIKVLKTSLHALTTLNKEMRVPSPEMKCSKCGKADSKNRCAKCQTLYCSKECQSADWTAGHKRRCLLAGQLVEWNKKYE
;
A
#
# COMPACT_ATOMS: atom_id res chain seq x y z
N MET A 1 3.29 -10.14 -17.65
CA MET A 1 3.69 -11.09 -16.59
C MET A 1 2.46 -11.27 -15.72
N PRO A 2 1.88 -12.47 -15.60
CA PRO A 2 0.87 -12.70 -14.58
C PRO A 2 1.60 -12.84 -13.24
N HIS A 3 1.28 -11.93 -12.33
CA HIS A 3 1.87 -11.79 -11.02
C HIS A 3 1.26 -12.78 -10.03
N SER A 4 2.09 -13.32 -9.13
CA SER A 4 1.62 -13.88 -7.86
C SER A 4 1.24 -12.70 -6.96
N LEU A 5 2.15 -12.09 -6.19
CA LEU A 5 1.84 -11.31 -4.96
C LEU A 5 0.80 -12.03 -4.10
N GLU A 6 0.75 -11.84 -2.81
CA GLU A 6 -0.46 -12.18 -2.07
C GLU A 6 -0.48 -11.14 -0.99
N LEU A 7 -1.46 -10.23 -1.05
CA LEU A 7 -1.60 -9.19 -0.03
C LEU A 7 -2.09 -9.77 1.31
N ASP A 8 -2.25 -11.09 1.34
CA ASP A 8 -2.52 -11.99 2.44
C ASP A 8 -1.37 -13.02 2.67
N GLY A 9 -0.26 -12.90 1.94
CA GLY A 9 0.90 -13.79 2.04
C GLY A 9 1.92 -13.37 3.10
N LEU A 10 3.06 -14.08 3.15
CA LEU A 10 4.13 -13.90 4.14
C LEU A 10 4.70 -12.47 4.18
N HIS A 11 4.76 -11.78 3.04
CA HIS A 11 5.27 -10.41 2.95
C HIS A 11 4.26 -9.35 3.41
N PHE A 12 3.01 -9.73 3.66
CA PHE A 12 1.93 -8.83 4.08
C PHE A 12 1.21 -9.40 5.31
N PRO A 13 1.91 -9.62 6.44
CA PRO A 13 1.38 -10.32 7.60
C PRO A 13 0.15 -9.63 8.22
N ALA A 14 -0.65 -10.37 8.97
CA ALA A 14 -1.62 -9.77 9.89
C ALA A 14 -0.90 -9.16 11.10
N PHE A 15 -1.56 -8.26 11.83
CA PHE A 15 -0.95 -7.63 13.00
C PHE A 15 -0.59 -8.66 14.09
N ALA A 16 -1.39 -9.71 14.22
CA ALA A 16 -1.17 -10.78 15.20
C ALA A 16 0.11 -11.60 14.94
N ASP A 17 0.61 -11.60 13.70
CA ASP A 17 1.79 -12.37 13.29
C ASP A 17 3.09 -11.54 13.37
N LEU A 18 3.00 -10.28 13.79
CA LEU A 18 4.17 -9.40 13.86
C LEU A 18 5.09 -9.78 15.02
N PRO A 19 6.42 -9.76 14.81
CA PRO A 19 7.36 -9.98 15.89
C PRO A 19 7.29 -8.84 16.92
N PRO A 20 7.63 -9.11 18.19
CA PRO A 20 7.89 -8.08 19.19
C PRO A 20 8.97 -7.10 18.75
N HIS A 21 8.89 -5.86 19.24
CA HIS A 21 9.95 -4.87 19.05
C HIS A 21 11.29 -5.41 19.59
N GLY A 22 12.34 -5.33 18.78
CA GLY A 22 13.68 -5.85 19.10
C GLY A 22 13.94 -7.28 18.61
N ASP A 23 12.88 -8.02 18.27
CA ASP A 23 12.97 -9.41 17.78
C ASP A 23 12.76 -9.53 16.26
N ALA A 24 12.73 -8.40 15.55
CA ALA A 24 12.46 -8.38 14.12
C ALA A 24 13.59 -9.08 13.33
N PRO A 25 13.31 -10.16 12.58
CA PRO A 25 14.27 -10.66 11.62
C PRO A 25 14.56 -9.60 10.55
N LEU A 26 15.74 -9.67 9.92
CA LEU A 26 16.22 -8.77 8.85
C LEU A 26 15.37 -8.76 7.55
N ARG A 27 14.14 -9.30 7.54
CA ARG A 27 13.39 -9.58 6.30
C ARG A 27 12.30 -8.55 6.00
N GLY A 28 12.06 -8.34 4.71
CA GLY A 28 11.15 -7.34 4.16
C GLY A 28 9.69 -7.77 4.14
N TRP A 29 8.88 -7.24 5.06
CA TRP A 29 7.42 -7.33 5.03
C TRP A 29 6.78 -5.94 5.15
N VAL A 30 5.48 -5.87 4.86
CA VAL A 30 4.68 -4.66 4.95
C VAL A 30 3.37 -4.98 5.65
N LEU A 31 3.18 -4.49 6.87
CA LEU A 31 1.85 -4.54 7.50
C LEU A 31 0.94 -3.53 6.78
N LEU A 32 -0.26 -3.98 6.39
CA LEU A 32 -1.30 -3.12 5.84
C LEU A 32 -2.35 -2.82 6.90
N GLY A 33 -2.58 -1.54 7.20
CA GLY A 33 -3.57 -1.10 8.17
C GLY A 33 -4.47 0.00 7.61
N VAL A 34 -5.79 -0.20 7.62
CA VAL A 34 -6.75 0.84 7.25
C VAL A 34 -7.03 1.72 8.45
N VAL A 35 -6.82 3.03 8.30
CA VAL A 35 -7.15 4.02 9.32
C VAL A 35 -8.65 4.11 9.45
N PHE A 36 -9.19 3.83 10.64
CA PHE A 36 -10.62 4.00 10.92
C PHE A 36 -10.89 5.11 11.94
N GLN A 37 -9.86 5.58 12.66
CA GLN A 37 -9.98 6.71 13.58
C GLN A 37 -8.65 7.47 13.70
N ASP A 38 -8.72 8.79 13.75
CA ASP A 38 -7.60 9.68 14.09
C ASP A 38 -7.77 10.11 15.56
N THR A 39 -6.81 9.72 16.40
CA THR A 39 -6.77 10.04 17.84
C THR A 39 -5.56 10.92 18.15
N SER A 40 -5.05 11.65 17.15
CA SER A 40 -3.88 12.50 17.30
C SER A 40 -4.12 13.59 18.34
N LEU A 41 -3.15 13.76 19.23
CA LEU A 41 -3.07 14.87 20.17
C LEU A 41 -2.01 15.87 19.73
N LEU A 42 -1.97 17.04 20.38
CA LEU A 42 -1.06 18.14 20.05
C LEU A 42 0.40 17.72 19.83
N SER A 43 0.92 16.77 20.62
CA SER A 43 2.30 16.30 20.53
C SER A 43 2.50 15.05 19.68
N ARG A 44 1.47 14.22 19.46
CA ARG A 44 1.63 12.89 18.88
C ARG A 44 0.54 12.57 17.87
N SER A 45 0.98 12.15 16.68
CA SER A 45 0.06 11.64 15.67
C SER A 45 -0.20 10.17 15.95
N VAL A 46 -1.46 9.83 16.24
CA VAL A 46 -1.89 8.50 16.66
C VAL A 46 -3.15 8.14 15.88
N TYR A 47 -3.14 6.96 15.28
CA TYR A 47 -4.21 6.47 14.43
C TYR A 47 -4.61 5.08 14.87
N TRP A 48 -5.91 4.82 14.96
CA TRP A 48 -6.39 3.45 15.10
C TRP A 48 -6.60 2.84 13.72
N CYS A 49 -6.00 1.68 13.54
CA CYS A 49 -5.95 0.95 12.29
C CYS A 49 -6.54 -0.44 12.45
N ARG A 50 -7.06 -0.96 11.35
CA ARG A 50 -7.54 -2.33 11.24
C ARG A 50 -6.78 -3.06 10.13
N ASP A 51 -6.27 -4.25 10.43
CA ASP A 51 -5.58 -5.06 9.43
C ASP A 51 -6.57 -5.83 8.53
N ARG A 52 -6.04 -6.73 7.70
CA ARG A 52 -6.82 -7.57 6.78
C ARG A 52 -7.76 -8.56 7.49
N GLU A 53 -7.46 -8.96 8.72
CA GLU A 53 -8.23 -9.94 9.50
C GLU A 53 -9.22 -9.25 10.45
N GLY A 54 -9.24 -7.92 10.46
CA GLY A 54 -10.12 -7.13 11.30
C GLY A 54 -9.54 -6.79 12.67
N LYS A 55 -8.31 -7.21 12.96
CA LYS A 55 -7.63 -6.89 14.22
C LYS A 55 -7.36 -5.40 14.28
N GLN A 56 -7.77 -4.80 15.40
CA GLN A 56 -7.54 -3.39 15.68
C GLN A 56 -6.21 -3.21 16.40
N PHE A 57 -5.46 -2.19 16.00
CA PHE A 57 -4.16 -1.84 16.57
C PHE A 57 -3.88 -0.35 16.41
N THR A 58 -2.99 0.16 17.26
CA THR A 58 -2.60 1.58 17.24
C THR A 58 -1.39 1.80 16.33
N VAL A 59 -1.35 2.90 15.60
CA VAL A 59 -0.15 3.37 14.87
C VAL A 59 0.21 4.74 15.40
N ALA A 60 1.40 4.87 15.99
CA ALA A 60 1.87 6.13 16.57
C ALA A 60 3.17 6.59 15.89
N LEU A 61 3.21 7.85 15.43
CA LEU A 61 4.37 8.41 14.74
C LEU A 61 5.34 9.10 15.73
N TYR A 62 6.56 8.59 15.78
CA TYR A 62 7.67 9.00 16.65
C TYR A 62 8.83 9.62 15.89
N PHE A 63 8.53 10.40 14.85
CA PHE A 63 9.57 11.11 14.11
C PHE A 63 10.22 12.21 14.94
N ASP A 64 11.46 12.51 14.61
CA ASP A 64 12.20 13.63 15.17
C ASP A 64 11.52 14.99 14.94
N ASN A 65 11.84 15.94 15.80
CA ASN A 65 11.31 17.30 15.70
C ASN A 65 11.69 17.94 14.35
N GLY A 66 10.71 18.55 13.69
CA GLY A 66 10.90 19.20 12.39
C GLY A 66 10.76 18.25 11.20
N VAL A 67 10.67 16.94 11.42
CA VAL A 67 10.39 15.98 10.35
C VAL A 67 8.92 16.10 9.92
N PRO A 68 8.64 16.36 8.62
CA PRO A 68 7.27 16.47 8.14
C PRO A 68 6.51 15.16 8.28
N LYS A 69 5.33 15.21 8.87
CA LYS A 69 4.44 14.05 8.97
C LYS A 69 3.63 13.88 7.68
N PRO A 70 3.42 12.64 7.20
CA PRO A 70 2.56 12.41 6.04
C PRO A 70 1.13 12.82 6.37
N LYS A 71 0.40 13.38 5.39
CA LYS A 71 -1.03 13.62 5.54
C LYS A 71 -1.74 12.27 5.64
N ILE A 72 -2.35 11.96 6.76
CA ILE A 72 -3.15 10.74 6.99
C ILE A 72 -4.61 11.14 7.22
N ALA A 73 -5.53 10.28 6.85
CA ALA A 73 -6.97 10.51 6.95
C ALA A 73 -7.66 9.15 7.09
N VAL A 74 -8.84 9.15 7.72
CA VAL A 74 -9.70 7.97 7.82
C VAL A 74 -9.99 7.42 6.42
N GLY A 75 -9.96 6.10 6.28
CA GLY A 75 -10.12 5.37 5.02
C GLY A 75 -8.83 5.16 4.23
N ASN A 76 -7.72 5.84 4.57
CA ASN A 76 -6.43 5.54 3.96
C ASN A 76 -5.87 4.20 4.46
N THR A 77 -5.07 3.55 3.62
CA THR A 77 -4.30 2.36 3.99
C THR A 77 -2.86 2.77 4.26
N LEU A 78 -2.39 2.50 5.48
CA LEU A 78 -0.99 2.62 5.86
C LEU A 78 -0.24 1.36 5.48
N CYS A 79 0.94 1.54 4.90
CA CYS A 79 1.91 0.48 4.60
C CYS A 79 3.08 0.70 5.54
N LEU A 80 3.30 -0.25 6.46
CA LEU A 80 4.30 -0.15 7.51
C LEU A 80 5.39 -1.20 7.25
N GLU A 81 6.51 -0.75 6.70
CA GLU A 81 7.64 -1.62 6.36
C GLU A 81 8.30 -2.15 7.64
N ASN A 82 8.54 -3.46 7.68
CA ASN A 82 9.20 -4.16 8.80
C ASN A 82 8.58 -3.84 10.16
N ALA A 83 7.26 -3.66 10.20
CA ALA A 83 6.52 -3.34 11.42
C ALA A 83 6.74 -4.40 12.50
N THR A 84 6.86 -3.95 13.74
CA THR A 84 6.93 -4.76 14.96
C THR A 84 5.82 -4.36 15.92
N THR A 85 5.47 -5.26 16.85
CA THR A 85 4.53 -4.92 17.92
C THR A 85 5.19 -4.12 19.03
N HIS A 86 4.46 -3.12 19.53
CA HIS A 86 4.89 -2.23 20.61
C HIS A 86 3.77 -2.11 21.65
N TYR A 87 4.15 -2.21 22.92
CA TYR A 87 3.28 -1.96 24.07
C TYR A 87 3.44 -0.51 24.52
N PHE A 88 2.36 0.25 24.47
CA PHE A 88 2.33 1.64 24.91
C PHE A 88 2.05 1.74 26.41
N LEU A 89 2.45 2.86 27.03
CA LEU A 89 2.30 3.09 28.47
C LEU A 89 0.84 3.13 28.95
N ASP A 90 -0.10 3.42 28.05
CA ASP A 90 -1.54 3.44 28.32
C ASP A 90 -2.19 2.05 28.19
N GLY A 91 -1.39 0.99 27.98
CA GLY A 91 -1.84 -0.38 27.80
C GLY A 91 -2.29 -0.71 26.38
N GLN A 92 -2.26 0.23 25.43
CA GLN A 92 -2.53 -0.07 24.03
C GLN A 92 -1.38 -0.92 23.43
N VAL A 93 -1.71 -1.72 22.41
CA VAL A 93 -0.74 -2.48 21.63
C VAL A 93 -0.85 -2.06 20.17
N GLY A 94 0.28 -1.85 19.52
CA GLY A 94 0.30 -1.35 18.15
C GLY A 94 1.68 -1.30 17.52
N VAL A 95 1.87 -0.38 16.58
CA VAL A 95 3.13 -0.14 15.87
C VAL A 95 3.61 1.28 16.19
N ARG A 96 4.86 1.37 16.64
CA ARG A 96 5.58 2.63 16.81
C ARG A 96 6.44 2.87 15.57
N VAL A 97 6.21 3.98 14.88
CA VAL A 97 6.89 4.31 13.63
C VAL A 97 7.89 5.43 13.92
N GLU A 98 9.19 5.10 13.91
CA GLU A 98 10.26 6.06 14.20
C GLU A 98 10.86 6.66 12.94
N GLU A 99 11.00 5.84 11.89
CA GLU A 99 11.57 6.26 10.61
C GLU A 99 10.47 6.67 9.61
N PRO A 100 10.48 7.89 9.05
CA PRO A 100 9.51 8.33 8.05
C PRO A 100 9.44 7.43 6.81
N GLU A 101 10.57 6.82 6.42
CA GLU A 101 10.70 5.94 5.28
C GLU A 101 9.99 4.59 5.50
N SER A 102 9.78 4.20 6.76
CA SER A 102 9.10 2.95 7.12
C SER A 102 7.57 3.03 6.97
N ILE A 103 7.01 4.21 6.64
CA ILE A 103 5.58 4.39 6.41
C ILE A 103 5.28 4.99 5.04
N LYS A 104 4.35 4.36 4.33
CA LYS A 104 3.75 4.88 3.09
C LYS A 104 2.24 4.96 3.24
N VAL A 105 1.64 6.04 2.76
CA VAL A 105 0.18 6.26 2.82
C VAL A 105 -0.44 6.07 1.45
N LEU A 106 -1.26 5.03 1.32
CA LEU A 106 -2.10 4.84 0.14
C LEU A 106 -3.47 5.49 0.37
N LYS A 107 -3.85 6.38 -0.56
CA LYS A 107 -5.12 7.13 -0.53
C LYS A 107 -6.30 6.30 -0.99
N THR A 108 -6.46 5.13 -0.40
CA THR A 108 -7.46 4.12 -0.74
C THR A 108 -7.68 3.16 0.42
N SER A 109 -8.78 2.41 0.40
CA SER A 109 -9.04 1.35 1.36
C SER A 109 -8.32 0.05 0.99
N LEU A 110 -8.15 -0.84 1.97
CA LEU A 110 -7.56 -2.16 1.71
C LEU A 110 -8.42 -3.00 0.75
N HIS A 111 -9.75 -2.87 0.82
CA HIS A 111 -10.65 -3.52 -0.13
C HIS A 111 -10.41 -3.05 -1.58
N ALA A 112 -10.31 -1.73 -1.80
CA ALA A 112 -10.04 -1.21 -3.14
C ALA A 112 -8.64 -1.61 -3.66
N LEU A 113 -7.64 -1.65 -2.78
CA LEU A 113 -6.28 -2.12 -3.12
C LEU A 113 -6.26 -3.60 -3.50
N THR A 114 -6.94 -4.46 -2.72
CA THR A 114 -7.02 -5.90 -2.98
C THR A 114 -7.80 -6.21 -4.25
N THR A 115 -8.91 -5.49 -4.52
CA THR A 115 -9.65 -5.59 -5.79
C THR A 115 -8.77 -5.20 -6.98
N LEU A 116 -8.04 -4.09 -6.89
CA LEU A 116 -7.10 -3.67 -7.93
C LEU A 116 -6.01 -4.72 -8.18
N ASN A 117 -5.44 -5.29 -7.12
CA ASN A 117 -4.43 -6.34 -7.22
C ASN A 117 -4.99 -7.58 -7.95
N LYS A 118 -6.22 -8.01 -7.62
CA LYS A 118 -6.88 -9.13 -8.32
C LYS A 118 -7.11 -8.83 -9.79
N GLU A 119 -7.59 -7.64 -10.13
CA GLU A 119 -7.79 -7.22 -11.53
C GLU A 119 -6.49 -7.23 -12.34
N MET A 120 -5.36 -6.85 -11.72
CA MET A 120 -4.05 -6.83 -12.38
C MET A 120 -3.45 -8.22 -12.63
N ARG A 121 -3.92 -9.25 -11.91
CA ARG A 121 -3.48 -10.64 -12.12
C ARG A 121 -4.11 -11.30 -13.33
N VAL A 122 -5.29 -10.84 -13.75
CA VAL A 122 -6.01 -11.42 -14.88
C VAL A 122 -5.20 -11.14 -16.15
N PRO A 123 -4.62 -12.17 -16.80
CA PRO A 123 -3.91 -11.97 -18.05
C PRO A 123 -4.88 -11.40 -19.07
N SER A 124 -4.49 -10.34 -19.78
CA SER A 124 -5.22 -9.91 -20.97
C SER A 124 -4.71 -10.78 -22.15
N PRO A 125 -5.48 -11.77 -22.63
CA PRO A 125 -5.02 -12.69 -23.66
C PRO A 125 -4.72 -12.00 -25.01
N GLU A 126 -5.23 -10.79 -25.20
CA GLU A 126 -5.19 -10.08 -26.49
C GLU A 126 -4.36 -8.78 -26.46
N MET A 127 -3.56 -8.53 -25.42
CA MET A 127 -2.74 -7.31 -25.29
C MET A 127 -3.55 -6.04 -25.65
N LYS A 128 -4.78 -5.94 -25.14
CA LYS A 128 -5.73 -4.88 -25.53
C LYS A 128 -5.28 -3.51 -25.01
N CYS A 129 -5.44 -2.50 -25.85
CA CYS A 129 -5.21 -1.11 -25.47
C CYS A 129 -6.24 -0.71 -24.41
N SER A 130 -5.77 -0.22 -23.26
CA SER A 130 -6.64 0.12 -22.12
C SER A 130 -7.55 1.32 -22.41
N LYS A 131 -7.26 2.10 -23.47
CA LYS A 131 -8.07 3.25 -23.88
C LYS A 131 -9.11 2.92 -24.95
N CYS A 132 -8.71 2.23 -26.02
CA CYS A 132 -9.55 2.03 -27.21
C CYS A 132 -9.92 0.56 -27.46
N GLY A 133 -9.40 -0.38 -26.68
CA GLY A 133 -9.74 -1.81 -26.75
C GLY A 133 -9.11 -2.60 -27.88
N LYS A 134 -8.40 -1.96 -28.82
CA LYS A 134 -7.73 -2.64 -29.94
C LYS A 134 -6.63 -3.59 -29.46
N ALA A 135 -6.51 -4.75 -30.08
CA ALA A 135 -5.52 -5.80 -29.77
C ALA A 135 -4.17 -5.58 -30.47
N ASP A 136 -3.63 -4.36 -30.36
CA ASP A 136 -2.40 -3.91 -31.03
C ASP A 136 -1.48 -3.12 -30.06
N SER A 137 -1.55 -3.41 -28.75
CA SER A 137 -0.74 -2.69 -27.77
C SER A 137 0.75 -2.97 -27.96
N LYS A 138 1.49 -1.89 -28.23
CA LYS A 138 2.95 -1.87 -28.39
C LYS A 138 3.65 -1.03 -27.32
N ASN A 139 2.89 -0.27 -26.54
CA ASN A 139 3.39 0.59 -25.47
C ASN A 139 2.82 0.16 -24.12
N ARG A 140 3.52 0.53 -23.05
CA ARG A 140 3.09 0.31 -21.67
C ARG A 140 3.42 1.51 -20.80
N CYS A 141 2.58 1.77 -19.81
CA CYS A 141 2.90 2.74 -18.76
C CYS A 141 4.13 2.26 -17.99
N ALA A 142 5.19 3.07 -17.92
CA ALA A 142 6.44 2.69 -17.27
C ALA A 142 6.25 2.35 -15.78
N LYS A 143 5.29 3.01 -15.12
CA LYS A 143 5.02 2.83 -13.69
C LYS A 143 4.18 1.60 -13.38
N CYS A 144 3.00 1.47 -13.99
CA CYS A 144 2.03 0.42 -13.63
C CYS A 144 1.80 -0.63 -14.73
N GLN A 145 2.56 -0.59 -15.83
CA GLN A 145 2.57 -1.58 -16.90
C GLN A 145 1.27 -1.70 -17.73
N THR A 146 0.27 -0.82 -17.52
CA THR A 146 -0.95 -0.72 -18.34
C THR A 146 -0.62 -0.56 -19.83
N LEU A 147 -1.33 -1.30 -20.70
CA LEU A 147 -1.04 -1.43 -22.12
C LEU A 147 -1.77 -0.40 -23.00
N TYR A 148 -1.08 0.08 -24.03
CA TYR A 148 -1.59 1.05 -25.00
C TYR A 148 -1.07 0.77 -26.43
N CYS A 149 -1.90 1.05 -27.43
CA CYS A 149 -1.49 1.00 -28.84
C CYS A 149 -0.67 2.22 -29.27
N SER A 150 -0.80 3.36 -28.60
CA SER A 150 -0.11 4.60 -28.97
C SER A 150 0.09 5.55 -27.78
N LYS A 151 0.97 6.55 -27.94
CA LYS A 151 1.19 7.60 -26.93
C LYS A 151 -0.06 8.47 -26.76
N GLU A 152 -0.82 8.67 -27.83
CA GLU A 152 -2.06 9.45 -27.82
C GLU A 152 -3.12 8.74 -26.95
N CYS A 153 -3.26 7.42 -27.10
CA CYS A 153 -4.14 6.62 -26.24
C CYS A 153 -3.70 6.67 -24.76
N GLN A 154 -2.40 6.58 -24.49
CA GLN A 154 -1.87 6.70 -23.13
C GLN A 154 -2.18 8.07 -22.52
N SER A 155 -1.93 9.16 -23.25
CA SER A 155 -2.20 10.53 -22.79
C SER A 155 -3.70 10.78 -22.59
N ALA A 156 -4.55 10.27 -23.48
CA ALA A 156 -5.99 10.39 -23.35
C ALA A 156 -6.52 9.62 -22.13
N ASP A 157 -5.98 8.43 -21.85
CA ASP A 157 -6.32 7.65 -20.65
C ASP A 157 -5.79 8.29 -19.37
N TRP A 158 -4.60 8.89 -19.43
CA TRP A 158 -3.99 9.65 -18.33
C TRP A 158 -4.95 10.70 -17.77
N THR A 159 -5.51 11.53 -18.65
CA THR A 159 -6.48 12.58 -18.31
C THR A 159 -7.84 12.01 -17.90
N ALA A 160 -8.26 10.88 -18.48
CA ALA A 160 -9.55 10.25 -18.17
C ALA A 160 -9.62 9.61 -16.77
N GLY A 161 -8.48 9.42 -16.09
CA GLY A 161 -8.46 8.96 -14.70
C GLY A 161 -7.32 8.01 -14.37
N HIS A 162 -6.57 7.53 -15.37
CA HIS A 162 -5.46 6.61 -15.15
C HIS A 162 -4.45 7.16 -14.13
N LYS A 163 -4.19 8.48 -14.11
CA LYS A 163 -3.25 9.10 -13.16
C LYS A 163 -3.48 8.66 -11.70
N ARG A 164 -4.74 8.59 -11.25
CA ARG A 164 -5.08 8.19 -9.87
C ARG A 164 -4.81 6.71 -9.63
N ARG A 165 -5.26 5.86 -10.55
CA ARG A 165 -5.09 4.40 -10.48
C ARG A 165 -3.63 3.97 -10.65
N CYS A 166 -2.87 4.70 -11.45
CA CYS A 166 -1.45 4.45 -11.76
C CYS A 166 -0.55 4.47 -10.52
N LEU A 167 -0.86 5.33 -9.54
CA LEU A 167 -0.09 5.40 -8.31
C LEU A 167 -0.21 4.10 -7.51
N LEU A 168 -1.44 3.60 -7.35
CA LEU A 168 -1.74 2.36 -6.62
C LEU A 168 -1.23 1.13 -7.40
N ALA A 169 -1.54 1.05 -8.69
CA ALA A 169 -1.09 -0.04 -9.55
C ALA A 169 0.44 -0.08 -9.68
N GLY A 170 1.09 1.08 -9.70
CA GLY A 170 2.54 1.19 -9.67
C GLY A 170 3.15 0.66 -8.37
N GLN A 171 2.50 0.90 -7.23
CA GLN A 171 2.94 0.34 -5.94
C GLN A 171 2.84 -1.18 -5.95
N LEU A 172 1.76 -1.74 -6.49
CA LEU A 172 1.59 -3.19 -6.63
C LEU A 172 2.69 -3.79 -7.52
N VAL A 173 3.03 -3.14 -8.64
CA VAL A 173 4.13 -3.56 -9.52
C VAL A 173 5.49 -3.49 -8.81
N GLU A 174 5.72 -2.47 -7.99
CA GLU A 174 6.94 -2.34 -7.18
C GLU A 174 7.04 -3.48 -6.15
N TRP A 175 5.96 -3.78 -5.45
CA TRP A 175 5.92 -4.90 -4.50
C TRP A 175 6.05 -6.26 -5.17
N ASN A 176 5.44 -6.47 -6.34
CA ASN A 176 5.67 -7.67 -7.14
C ASN A 176 7.16 -7.89 -7.38
N LYS A 177 7.88 -6.86 -7.83
CA LYS A 177 9.32 -6.99 -8.08
C LYS A 177 10.16 -7.20 -6.81
N LYS A 178 9.70 -6.69 -5.66
CA LYS A 178 10.43 -6.76 -4.37
C LYS A 178 10.21 -8.11 -3.67
N TYR A 179 9.07 -8.75 -3.90
CA TYR A 179 8.59 -9.91 -3.13
C TYR A 179 8.19 -11.13 -3.99
N GLU A 180 8.43 -11.09 -5.32
CA GLU A 180 8.53 -12.29 -6.19
C GLU A 180 9.84 -13.04 -5.94
#